data_AF-A0A358U2R0-F1
#
_entry.id   AF-A0A358U2R0-F1
#
_cell.length_a   1.000
_cell.length_b   1.000
_cell.length_c   1.000
_cell.angle_alpha   90.00
_cell.angle_beta   90.00
_cell.angle_gamma   90.00
#
_symmetry.space_group_name_H-M   'P 1'
#
loop_
_entity.id
_entity.type
_entity.pdbx_description
1 polymer ?
#
loop_
_entity_poly.entity_id
_entity_poly.type
_entity_poly.pdbx_seq_one_letter_code
_entity_poly.pdbx_strand_id
1 'polypeptide(L)'
;NEAGQGTGAQAAGAAEVSHPAKQGLVQAFSVYVDTLLVCTATAIMILSTNTFNVANPAGGFISEFVPGMEKGNFTQAAVDSFIPGIGGGFVAIALGFFTFTTVLAYAFYTDSNVGYLFRHNSNGSGYKMAITASRIGIVVMVFISTIMSADVVWNFGSAGVGAMAWFNVIVIILLTKPGIATLRDYEAQKKLGVDPVFVPERIGIKGAELWHKIVARTYANELAALKAKDKTIK
;
A
#
# COMPACT_ATOMS: atom_id res chain seq x y z
N ASN A 1 6.67 0.29 -0.24
CA ASN A 1 6.03 1.53 0.23
C ASN A 1 4.91 2.00 -0.71
N GLU A 2 4.87 1.51 -1.96
CA GLU A 2 3.75 1.66 -2.91
C GLU A 2 3.30 3.10 -3.19
N ALA A 3 4.15 4.07 -2.85
CA ALA A 3 3.87 5.47 -3.06
C ALA A 3 3.68 5.74 -4.57
N GLY A 4 2.57 6.39 -4.90
CA GLY A 4 2.21 6.72 -6.28
C GLY A 4 1.55 5.60 -7.09
N GLN A 5 1.57 4.33 -6.63
CA GLN A 5 1.01 3.20 -7.39
C GLN A 5 -0.52 3.14 -7.37
N GLY A 6 -1.16 3.67 -6.31
CA GLY A 6 -2.62 3.74 -6.18
C GLY A 6 -3.27 2.53 -5.50
N THR A 7 -2.53 1.45 -5.32
CA THR A 7 -2.94 0.21 -4.64
C THR A 7 -3.31 0.43 -3.17
N GLY A 8 -2.52 1.23 -2.44
CA GLY A 8 -2.80 1.55 -1.02
C GLY A 8 -4.16 2.20 -0.77
N ALA A 9 -4.72 2.91 -1.77
CA ALA A 9 -6.06 3.50 -1.66
C ALA A 9 -7.17 2.44 -1.62
N GLN A 10 -6.96 1.26 -2.20
CA GLN A 10 -7.94 0.17 -2.21
C GLN A 10 -8.13 -0.42 -0.81
N ALA A 11 -7.03 -0.66 -0.09
CA ALA A 11 -7.09 -1.08 1.32
C ALA A 11 -7.72 0.01 2.20
N ALA A 12 -7.31 1.27 2.01
CA ALA A 12 -7.87 2.40 2.74
C ALA A 12 -9.38 2.57 2.51
N GLY A 13 -9.88 2.28 1.31
CA GLY A 13 -11.30 2.37 0.98
C GLY A 13 -12.18 1.34 1.69
N ALA A 14 -11.61 0.24 2.20
CA ALA A 14 -12.34 -0.77 2.96
C ALA A 14 -12.36 -0.52 4.48
N ALA A 15 -11.63 0.49 4.96
CA ALA A 15 -11.58 0.81 6.38
C ALA A 15 -12.86 1.46 6.88
N GLU A 16 -13.33 1.05 8.06
CA GLU A 16 -14.45 1.69 8.74
C GLU A 16 -13.96 2.95 9.47
N VAL A 17 -14.18 4.10 8.84
CA VAL A 17 -13.80 5.41 9.40
C VAL A 17 -14.92 6.43 9.23
N SER A 18 -15.10 7.31 10.22
CA SER A 18 -16.08 8.39 10.15
C SER A 18 -15.69 9.50 9.18
N HIS A 19 -14.41 9.60 8.82
CA HIS A 19 -13.93 10.61 7.88
C HIS A 19 -12.75 10.09 7.02
N PRO A 20 -12.76 10.23 5.68
CA PRO A 20 -11.76 9.64 4.80
C PRO A 20 -10.34 10.16 5.07
N ALA A 21 -10.20 11.43 5.48
CA ALA A 21 -8.90 11.97 5.89
C ALA A 21 -8.24 11.19 7.06
N LYS A 22 -9.02 10.58 7.96
CA LYS A 22 -8.46 9.76 9.06
C LYS A 22 -7.66 8.60 8.50
N GLN A 23 -8.25 7.84 7.57
CA GLN A 23 -7.58 6.72 6.95
C GLN A 23 -6.47 7.17 5.99
N GLY A 24 -6.65 8.29 5.29
CA GLY A 24 -5.59 8.87 4.47
C GLY A 24 -4.33 9.20 5.28
N LEU A 25 -4.47 9.73 6.49
CA LEU A 25 -3.34 10.02 7.39
C LEU A 25 -2.66 8.74 7.89
N VAL A 26 -3.43 7.72 8.27
CA VAL A 26 -2.89 6.39 8.65
C VAL A 26 -2.11 5.77 7.48
N GLN A 27 -2.64 5.88 6.27
CA GLN A 27 -1.98 5.37 5.07
C GLN A 27 -0.72 6.17 4.70
N ALA A 28 -0.70 7.48 4.93
CA ALA A 28 0.52 8.27 4.76
C ALA A 28 1.60 7.85 5.78
N PHE A 29 1.20 7.53 7.01
CA PHE A 29 2.10 7.03 8.04
C PHE A 29 2.68 5.64 7.71
N SER A 30 1.94 4.77 7.02
CA SER A 30 2.47 3.45 6.63
C SER A 30 3.69 3.56 5.70
N VAL A 31 3.74 4.57 4.83
CA VAL A 31 4.90 4.86 3.96
C VAL A 31 6.14 5.19 4.79
N TYR A 32 5.98 5.96 5.87
CA TYR A 32 7.04 6.29 6.82
C TYR A 32 7.58 5.02 7.48
N VAL A 33 6.69 4.16 8.00
CA VAL A 33 7.10 2.92 8.67
C VAL A 33 7.87 2.01 7.71
N ASP A 34 7.39 1.82 6.49
CA ASP A 34 8.05 0.93 5.54
C ASP A 34 9.43 1.46 5.11
N THR A 35 9.50 2.72 4.68
CA THR A 35 10.75 3.25 4.07
C THR A 35 11.74 3.74 5.12
N LEU A 36 11.28 4.57 6.05
CA LEU A 36 12.17 5.27 6.98
C LEU A 36 12.47 4.47 8.24
N LEU A 37 11.60 3.54 8.64
CA LEU A 37 11.89 2.65 9.75
C LEU A 37 12.46 1.32 9.25
N VAL A 38 11.69 0.55 8.47
CA VAL A 38 12.08 -0.82 8.11
C VAL A 38 13.23 -0.85 7.10
N CYS A 39 13.10 -0.20 5.93
CA CYS A 39 14.18 -0.22 4.94
C CYS A 39 15.47 0.45 5.43
N THR A 40 15.33 1.52 6.22
CA THR A 40 16.49 2.22 6.79
C THR A 40 17.19 1.36 7.84
N ALA A 41 16.47 0.66 8.71
CA ALA A 41 17.08 -0.28 9.64
C ALA A 41 17.84 -1.40 8.91
N THR A 42 17.26 -1.97 7.86
CA THR A 42 17.92 -2.97 7.01
C THR A 42 19.18 -2.41 6.34
N ALA A 43 19.12 -1.19 5.80
CA ALA A 43 20.26 -0.54 5.17
C ALA A 43 21.38 -0.25 6.19
N ILE A 44 21.04 0.30 7.36
CA ILE A 44 22.01 0.55 8.44
C ILE A 44 22.68 -0.75 8.86
N MET A 45 21.91 -1.82 9.03
CA MET A 45 22.44 -3.14 9.36
C MET A 45 23.50 -3.58 8.34
N ILE A 46 23.14 -3.62 7.05
CA ILE A 46 24.05 -4.02 5.95
C ILE A 46 25.30 -3.14 5.87
N LEU A 47 25.13 -1.83 6.00
CA LEU A 47 26.24 -0.87 5.89
C LEU A 47 27.17 -0.96 7.10
N SER A 48 26.63 -1.12 8.31
CA SER A 48 27.42 -1.22 9.54
C SER A 48 28.25 -2.51 9.61
N THR A 49 27.80 -3.58 8.95
CA THR A 49 28.49 -4.87 8.89
C THR A 49 29.42 -5.02 7.69
N ASN A 50 29.48 -4.02 6.80
CA ASN A 50 30.19 -4.11 5.52
C ASN A 50 29.80 -5.36 4.69
N THR A 51 28.54 -5.77 4.70
CA THR A 51 28.08 -6.99 3.99
C THR A 51 27.37 -6.64 2.68
N PHE A 52 27.98 -5.80 1.86
CA PHE A 52 27.46 -5.36 0.56
C PHE A 52 28.56 -5.31 -0.49
N ASN A 53 28.20 -5.24 -1.77
CA ASN A 53 29.15 -4.99 -2.86
C ASN A 53 28.69 -3.77 -3.67
N VAL A 54 29.63 -2.96 -4.11
CA VAL A 54 29.37 -1.78 -4.96
C VAL A 54 29.75 -2.13 -6.39
N ALA A 55 28.76 -2.33 -7.25
CA ALA A 55 29.00 -2.63 -8.65
C ALA A 55 29.60 -1.44 -9.41
N ASN A 56 30.54 -1.69 -10.32
CA ASN A 56 31.07 -0.68 -11.23
C ASN A 56 30.28 -0.71 -12.55
N PRO A 57 29.72 0.43 -13.02
CA PRO A 57 29.05 0.51 -14.32
C PRO A 57 29.92 0.08 -15.51
N ALA A 58 31.25 0.20 -15.41
CA ALA A 58 32.20 -0.25 -16.43
C ALA A 58 32.53 -1.77 -16.37
N GLY A 59 31.93 -2.50 -15.41
CA GLY A 59 32.19 -3.91 -15.14
C GLY A 59 33.02 -4.14 -13.87
N GLY A 60 32.77 -5.25 -13.17
CA GLY A 60 33.40 -5.58 -11.89
C GLY A 60 32.80 -4.80 -10.71
N PHE A 61 33.59 -4.62 -9.65
CA PHE A 61 33.18 -3.94 -8.42
C PHE A 61 34.08 -2.74 -8.11
N ILE A 62 33.48 -1.65 -7.62
CA ILE A 62 34.20 -0.52 -7.02
C ILE A 62 34.72 -0.94 -5.64
N SER A 63 33.90 -1.68 -4.88
CA SER A 63 34.27 -2.30 -3.61
C SER A 63 33.54 -3.63 -3.48
N GLU A 64 34.26 -4.69 -3.15
CA GLU A 64 33.72 -6.03 -2.99
C GLU A 64 34.03 -6.52 -1.57
N PHE A 65 33.08 -6.34 -0.66
CA PHE A 65 33.25 -6.77 0.73
C PHE A 65 32.83 -8.23 0.96
N VAL A 66 31.93 -8.76 0.12
CA VAL A 66 31.44 -10.15 0.18
C VAL A 66 31.56 -10.83 -1.19
N PRO A 67 32.74 -11.36 -1.54
CA PRO A 67 32.99 -11.94 -2.86
C PRO A 67 32.06 -13.11 -3.18
N GLY A 68 31.58 -13.17 -4.43
CA GLY A 68 30.72 -14.26 -4.91
C GLY A 68 29.29 -14.26 -4.36
N MET A 69 28.90 -13.26 -3.57
CA MET A 69 27.53 -13.16 -3.03
C MET A 69 26.55 -12.58 -4.06
N GLU A 70 25.44 -13.28 -4.27
CA GLU A 70 24.35 -12.79 -5.12
C GLU A 70 23.65 -11.55 -4.55
N LYS A 71 23.17 -10.70 -5.46
CA LYS A 71 22.39 -9.50 -5.14
C LYS A 71 21.07 -9.93 -4.48
N GLY A 72 20.93 -9.66 -3.19
CA GLY A 72 19.75 -10.03 -2.39
C GLY A 72 20.09 -10.71 -1.06
N ASN A 73 21.28 -11.32 -0.96
CA ASN A 73 21.68 -12.07 0.24
C ASN A 73 22.46 -11.23 1.27
N PHE A 74 22.61 -9.92 1.02
CA PHE A 74 23.34 -8.99 1.90
C PHE A 74 22.73 -8.89 3.30
N THR A 75 21.40 -8.90 3.41
CA THR A 75 20.71 -8.89 4.71
C THR A 75 21.01 -10.15 5.51
N GLN A 76 21.02 -11.31 4.85
CA GLN A 76 21.36 -12.58 5.49
C GLN A 76 22.78 -12.55 6.03
N ALA A 77 23.74 -12.11 5.20
CA ALA A 77 25.14 -11.98 5.59
C ALA A 77 25.32 -11.00 6.77
N ALA A 78 24.58 -9.89 6.78
CA ALA A 78 24.61 -8.93 7.88
C ALA A 78 24.18 -9.57 9.20
N VAL A 79 23.07 -10.32 9.21
CA VAL A 79 22.59 -11.03 10.39
C VAL A 79 23.58 -12.11 10.84
N ASP A 80 24.12 -12.88 9.89
CA ASP A 80 25.14 -13.90 10.17
C ASP A 80 26.42 -13.31 10.76
N SER A 81 26.76 -12.05 10.44
CA SER A 81 27.94 -11.38 11.02
C SER A 81 27.77 -11.06 12.51
N PHE A 82 26.55 -10.85 12.98
CA PHE A 82 26.25 -10.63 14.40
C PHE A 82 26.05 -11.94 15.15
N ILE A 83 25.31 -12.88 14.56
CA ILE A 83 25.05 -14.21 15.13
C ILE A 83 25.30 -15.25 14.04
N PRO A 84 26.47 -15.92 14.04
CA PRO A 84 26.83 -16.86 13.01
C PRO A 84 25.85 -18.04 12.90
N GLY A 85 25.35 -18.30 11.68
CA GLY A 85 24.57 -19.49 11.35
C GLY A 85 23.06 -19.34 11.47
N ILE A 86 22.55 -18.17 11.90
CA ILE A 86 21.10 -17.93 12.00
C ILE A 86 20.55 -17.04 10.87
N GLY A 87 21.41 -16.33 10.13
CA GLY A 87 21.01 -15.30 9.18
C GLY A 87 20.08 -15.83 8.10
N GLY A 88 20.40 -17.00 7.54
CA GLY A 88 19.55 -17.64 6.52
C GLY A 88 18.16 -17.99 7.05
N GLY A 89 18.09 -18.65 8.22
CA GLY A 89 16.81 -19.01 8.84
C GLY A 89 15.98 -17.80 9.25
N PHE A 90 16.62 -16.78 9.82
CA PHE A 90 15.98 -15.54 10.21
C PHE A 90 15.37 -14.81 9.01
N VAL A 91 16.17 -14.58 7.96
CA VAL A 91 15.71 -13.88 6.75
C VAL A 91 14.63 -14.69 6.03
N ALA A 92 14.74 -16.03 5.99
CA ALA A 92 13.71 -16.89 5.39
C ALA A 92 12.35 -16.76 6.10
N ILE A 93 12.32 -16.80 7.44
CA ILE A 93 11.09 -16.63 8.23
C ILE A 93 10.52 -15.22 8.03
N ALA A 94 11.36 -14.19 8.09
CA ALA A 94 10.94 -12.80 7.90
C ALA A 94 10.35 -12.60 6.50
N LEU A 95 11.07 -13.01 5.44
CA LEU A 95 10.59 -12.93 4.06
C LEU A 95 9.32 -13.76 3.84
N GLY A 96 9.15 -14.88 4.54
CA GLY A 96 7.92 -15.66 4.54
C GLY A 96 6.70 -14.82 4.93
N PHE A 97 6.74 -14.12 6.07
CA PHE A 97 5.65 -13.25 6.51
C PHE A 97 5.47 -12.01 5.62
N PHE A 98 6.57 -11.36 5.22
CA PHE A 98 6.52 -10.18 4.33
C PHE A 98 5.91 -10.52 2.97
N THR A 99 6.34 -11.62 2.37
CA THR A 99 5.84 -12.05 1.04
C THR A 99 4.40 -12.54 1.15
N PHE A 100 4.06 -13.31 2.20
CA PHE A 100 2.70 -13.79 2.41
C PHE A 100 1.70 -12.65 2.54
N THR A 101 2.00 -11.65 3.38
CA THR A 101 1.12 -10.48 3.57
C THR A 101 1.00 -9.67 2.28
N THR A 102 2.08 -9.54 1.51
CA THR A 102 2.06 -8.86 0.19
C THR A 102 1.16 -9.59 -0.80
N VAL A 103 1.31 -10.92 -0.97
CA VAL A 103 0.47 -11.70 -1.87
C VAL A 103 -1.01 -11.61 -1.50
N LEU A 104 -1.32 -11.64 -0.20
CA LEU A 104 -2.69 -11.50 0.29
C LEU A 104 -3.26 -10.11 -0.04
N ALA A 105 -2.49 -9.04 0.14
CA ALA A 105 -2.90 -7.68 -0.21
C ALA A 105 -3.18 -7.55 -1.72
N TYR A 106 -2.30 -8.08 -2.57
CA TYR A 106 -2.51 -8.07 -4.03
C TYR A 106 -3.72 -8.92 -4.45
N ALA A 107 -3.98 -10.05 -3.81
CA ALA A 107 -5.20 -10.82 -4.06
C ALA A 107 -6.47 -10.01 -3.74
N PHE A 108 -6.47 -9.27 -2.62
CA PHE A 108 -7.57 -8.36 -2.27
C PHE A 108 -7.72 -7.20 -3.27
N TYR A 109 -6.62 -6.63 -3.75
CA TYR A 109 -6.62 -5.58 -4.78
C TYR A 109 -7.15 -6.10 -6.12
N THR A 110 -6.76 -7.31 -6.51
CA THR A 110 -7.27 -7.99 -7.71
C THR A 110 -8.76 -8.24 -7.60
N ASP A 111 -9.26 -8.78 -6.48
CA ASP A 111 -10.69 -8.99 -6.26
C ASP A 111 -11.48 -7.67 -6.39
N SER A 112 -10.95 -6.58 -5.83
CA SER A 112 -11.55 -5.24 -5.95
C SER A 112 -11.59 -4.75 -7.40
N ASN A 113 -10.51 -4.96 -8.17
CA ASN A 113 -10.44 -4.58 -9.59
C ASN A 113 -11.41 -5.40 -10.45
N VAL A 114 -11.51 -6.71 -10.21
CA VAL A 114 -12.48 -7.58 -10.87
C VAL A 114 -13.91 -7.15 -10.52
N GLY A 115 -14.18 -6.83 -9.26
CA GLY A 115 -15.46 -6.27 -8.81
C GLY A 115 -15.84 -4.99 -9.55
N TYR A 116 -14.88 -4.09 -9.78
CA TYR A 116 -15.09 -2.87 -10.56
C TYR A 116 -15.42 -3.17 -12.04
N LEU A 117 -14.69 -4.09 -12.69
CA LEU A 117 -14.94 -4.47 -14.09
C LEU A 117 -16.32 -5.10 -14.29
N PHE A 118 -16.77 -5.91 -13.32
CA PHE A 118 -18.05 -6.60 -13.35
C PHE A 118 -19.15 -5.89 -12.56
N ARG A 119 -19.01 -4.60 -12.24
CA ARG A 119 -19.95 -3.85 -11.38
C ARG A 119 -21.42 -3.88 -11.83
N HIS A 120 -21.69 -4.09 -13.11
CA HIS A 120 -23.05 -4.18 -13.66
C HIS A 120 -23.62 -5.61 -13.68
N ASN A 121 -22.78 -6.62 -13.41
CA ASN A 121 -23.17 -8.04 -13.41
C ASN A 121 -22.42 -8.81 -12.30
N SER A 122 -22.42 -8.26 -11.09
CA SER A 122 -21.68 -8.79 -9.93
C SER A 122 -22.23 -10.11 -9.39
N ASN A 123 -23.42 -10.53 -9.82
CA ASN A 123 -24.02 -11.82 -9.45
C ASN A 123 -23.96 -12.87 -10.58
N GLY A 124 -23.44 -12.50 -11.76
CA GLY A 124 -23.35 -13.38 -12.91
C GLY A 124 -22.28 -14.46 -12.75
N SER A 125 -22.44 -15.57 -13.49
CA SER A 125 -21.45 -16.64 -13.56
C SER A 125 -20.07 -16.14 -14.00
N GLY A 126 -20.03 -15.13 -14.89
CA GLY A 126 -18.79 -14.50 -15.37
C GLY A 126 -17.98 -13.83 -14.25
N TYR A 127 -18.62 -13.16 -13.29
CA TYR A 127 -17.92 -12.55 -12.15
C TYR A 127 -17.28 -13.61 -11.25
N LYS A 128 -18.04 -14.66 -10.89
CA LYS A 128 -17.56 -15.76 -10.04
C LYS A 128 -16.39 -16.50 -10.70
N MET A 129 -16.48 -16.70 -12.02
CA MET A 129 -15.41 -17.30 -12.81
C MET A 129 -14.18 -16.39 -12.87
N ALA A 130 -14.34 -15.08 -13.08
CA ALA A 130 -13.23 -14.13 -13.13
C ALA A 130 -12.48 -14.04 -11.78
N ILE A 131 -13.20 -13.99 -10.65
CA ILE A 131 -12.58 -14.01 -9.31
C ILE A 131 -11.79 -15.30 -9.12
N THR A 132 -12.42 -16.46 -9.36
CA THR A 132 -11.77 -17.76 -9.20
C THR A 132 -10.54 -17.88 -10.09
N ALA A 133 -10.66 -17.51 -11.37
CA ALA A 133 -9.55 -17.54 -12.32
C ALA A 133 -8.41 -16.60 -11.90
N SER A 134 -8.72 -15.40 -11.41
CA SER A 134 -7.70 -14.45 -10.94
C SER A 134 -6.93 -14.97 -9.72
N ARG A 135 -7.63 -15.59 -8.76
CA ARG A 135 -7.01 -16.21 -7.57
C ARG A 135 -6.13 -17.39 -7.94
N ILE A 136 -6.60 -18.28 -8.81
CA ILE A 136 -5.79 -19.38 -9.35
C ILE A 136 -4.58 -18.82 -10.09
N GLY A 137 -4.77 -17.78 -10.90
CA GLY A 137 -3.69 -17.09 -11.60
C GLY A 137 -2.61 -16.56 -10.66
N ILE A 138 -2.99 -15.92 -9.55
CA ILE A 138 -2.04 -15.45 -8.54
C ILE A 138 -1.24 -16.62 -7.96
N VAL A 139 -1.89 -17.72 -7.56
CA VAL A 139 -1.20 -18.90 -7.00
C VAL A 139 -0.22 -19.51 -8.02
N VAL A 140 -0.63 -19.65 -9.27
CA VAL A 140 0.24 -20.14 -10.36
C VAL A 140 1.42 -19.20 -10.57
N MET A 141 1.19 -17.88 -10.59
CA MET A 141 2.25 -16.89 -10.76
C MET A 141 3.24 -16.88 -9.58
N VAL A 142 2.76 -17.11 -8.35
CA VAL A 142 3.65 -17.28 -7.19
C VAL A 142 4.57 -18.48 -7.40
N PHE A 143 4.04 -19.63 -7.83
CA PHE A 143 4.86 -20.80 -8.14
C PHE A 143 5.85 -20.55 -9.28
N ILE A 144 5.41 -19.92 -10.37
CA ILE A 144 6.29 -19.55 -11.49
C ILE A 144 7.41 -18.60 -11.00
N SER A 145 7.12 -17.69 -10.08
CA SER A 145 8.11 -16.76 -9.54
C SER A 145 9.22 -17.46 -8.75
N THR A 146 8.99 -18.67 -8.21
CA THR A 146 10.04 -19.41 -7.48
C THR A 146 11.00 -20.14 -8.41
N ILE A 147 10.69 -20.26 -9.71
CA ILE A 147 11.54 -20.94 -10.71
C ILE A 147 12.16 -19.98 -11.73
N MET A 148 11.75 -18.71 -11.73
CA MET A 148 12.31 -17.66 -12.57
C MET A 148 13.53 -17.00 -11.92
N SER A 149 14.44 -16.47 -12.74
CA SER A 149 15.56 -15.69 -12.21
C SER A 149 15.08 -14.35 -11.63
N ALA A 150 15.78 -13.88 -10.59
CA ALA A 150 15.46 -12.63 -9.90
C ALA A 150 15.39 -11.44 -10.87
N ASP A 151 16.32 -11.35 -11.83
CA ASP A 151 16.37 -10.25 -12.79
C ASP A 151 15.10 -10.17 -13.66
N VAL A 152 14.56 -11.31 -14.09
CA VAL A 152 13.34 -11.33 -14.90
C VAL A 152 12.14 -10.86 -14.07
N VAL A 153 12.04 -11.34 -12.83
CA VAL A 153 10.97 -10.95 -11.90
C VAL A 153 11.03 -9.45 -11.59
N TRP A 154 12.22 -8.91 -11.32
CA TRP A 154 12.42 -7.48 -11.04
C TRP A 154 12.15 -6.61 -12.26
N ASN A 155 12.57 -7.02 -13.47
CA ASN A 155 12.32 -6.27 -14.70
C ASN A 155 10.82 -6.23 -15.02
N PHE A 156 10.13 -7.37 -14.93
CA PHE A 156 8.69 -7.43 -15.16
C PHE A 156 7.92 -6.63 -14.10
N GLY A 157 8.28 -6.78 -12.82
CA GLY A 157 7.70 -6.05 -11.71
C GLY A 157 7.87 -4.53 -11.86
N SER A 158 9.08 -4.08 -12.22
CA SER A 158 9.38 -2.66 -12.43
C SER A 158 8.57 -2.06 -13.58
N ALA A 159 8.42 -2.80 -14.69
CA ALA A 159 7.59 -2.36 -15.82
C ALA A 159 6.11 -2.26 -15.42
N GLY A 160 5.56 -3.27 -14.74
CA GLY A 160 4.15 -3.29 -14.32
C GLY A 160 3.83 -2.20 -13.29
N VAL A 161 4.65 -2.08 -12.25
CA VAL A 161 4.53 -1.02 -11.22
C VAL A 161 4.70 0.36 -11.84
N GLY A 162 5.68 0.54 -12.72
CA GLY A 162 5.92 1.81 -13.41
C GLY A 162 4.71 2.25 -14.24
N ALA A 163 4.11 1.32 -15.00
CA ALA A 163 2.90 1.60 -15.76
C ALA A 163 1.74 2.05 -14.85
N MET A 164 1.46 1.31 -13.77
CA MET A 164 0.41 1.67 -12.81
C MET A 164 0.64 3.04 -12.16
N ALA A 165 1.89 3.32 -11.77
CA ALA A 165 2.26 4.59 -11.13
C ALA A 165 2.01 5.78 -12.06
N TRP A 166 2.35 5.69 -13.34
CA TRP A 166 2.15 6.80 -14.29
C TRP A 166 0.68 7.19 -14.44
N PHE A 167 -0.22 6.23 -14.59
CA PHE A 167 -1.66 6.53 -14.64
C PHE A 167 -2.15 7.14 -13.34
N ASN A 168 -1.75 6.58 -12.21
CA ASN A 168 -2.28 6.98 -10.92
C ASN A 168 -1.74 8.34 -10.45
N VAL A 169 -0.47 8.68 -10.72
CA VAL A 169 0.09 9.99 -10.42
C VAL A 169 -0.67 11.11 -11.14
N ILE A 170 -1.02 10.91 -12.41
CA ILE A 170 -1.83 11.88 -13.17
C ILE A 170 -3.20 12.06 -12.50
N VAL A 171 -3.85 10.97 -12.10
CA VAL A 171 -5.15 11.01 -11.40
C VAL A 171 -5.04 11.74 -10.05
N ILE A 172 -3.99 11.48 -9.26
CA ILE A 172 -3.75 12.18 -7.98
C ILE A 172 -3.62 13.70 -8.19
N ILE A 173 -2.91 14.13 -9.24
CA ILE A 173 -2.78 15.55 -9.59
C ILE A 173 -4.16 16.15 -9.90
N LEU A 174 -4.99 15.46 -10.68
CA LEU A 174 -6.35 15.91 -10.98
C LEU A 174 -7.26 15.94 -9.72
N LEU A 175 -7.06 15.00 -8.79
CA LEU A 175 -7.78 14.89 -7.52
C LEU A 175 -7.20 15.75 -6.39
N THR A 176 -6.20 16.59 -6.66
CA THR A 176 -5.57 17.44 -5.63
C THR A 176 -6.58 18.37 -4.97
N LYS A 177 -7.52 18.96 -5.74
CA LYS A 177 -8.56 19.84 -5.20
C LYS A 177 -9.48 19.12 -4.18
N PRO A 178 -10.16 18.01 -4.53
CA PRO A 178 -11.00 17.30 -3.55
C PRO A 178 -10.19 16.70 -2.40
N GLY A 179 -8.95 16.25 -2.63
CA GLY A 179 -8.06 15.75 -1.57
C GLY A 179 -7.74 16.83 -0.52
N ILE A 180 -7.31 18.02 -0.96
CA ILE A 180 -7.03 19.15 -0.07
C ILE A 180 -8.32 19.64 0.62
N ALA A 181 -9.45 19.69 -0.09
CA ALA A 181 -10.73 20.09 0.50
C ALA A 181 -11.15 19.14 1.63
N THR A 182 -10.97 17.83 1.42
CA THR A 182 -11.23 16.79 2.43
C THR A 182 -10.33 16.94 3.65
N LEU A 183 -9.04 17.23 3.47
CA LEU A 183 -8.12 17.47 4.58
C LEU A 183 -8.50 18.74 5.36
N ARG A 184 -8.83 19.83 4.67
CA ARG A 184 -9.24 21.09 5.30
C ARG A 184 -10.52 20.93 6.11
N ASP A 185 -11.48 20.14 5.62
CA ASP A 185 -12.69 19.84 6.37
C ASP A 185 -12.38 19.08 7.67
N TYR A 186 -11.54 18.04 7.58
CA TYR A 186 -11.07 17.30 8.74
C TYR A 186 -10.42 18.20 9.80
N GLU A 187 -9.50 19.08 9.38
CA GLU A 187 -8.83 20.01 10.26
C GLU A 187 -9.78 21.04 10.87
N ALA A 188 -10.75 21.55 10.10
CA ALA A 188 -11.77 22.46 10.58
C ALA A 188 -12.61 21.81 11.69
N GLN A 189 -13.05 20.56 11.49
CA GLN A 189 -13.79 19.80 12.49
C GLN A 189 -12.94 19.53 13.75
N LYS A 190 -11.66 19.18 13.59
CA LYS A 190 -10.73 19.04 14.72
C LYS A 190 -10.60 20.34 15.53
N LYS A 191 -10.50 21.50 14.87
CA LYS A 191 -10.44 22.81 15.52
C LYS A 191 -11.71 23.17 16.30
N LEU A 192 -12.86 22.66 15.87
CA LEU A 192 -14.12 22.78 16.61
C LEU A 192 -14.16 21.87 17.85
N GLY A 193 -13.20 20.96 18.01
CA GLY A 193 -13.17 20.00 19.11
C GLY A 193 -14.31 18.99 19.02
N VAL A 194 -14.63 18.54 17.81
CA VAL A 194 -15.52 17.39 17.55
C VAL A 194 -14.73 16.26 16.92
N ASP A 195 -15.22 15.02 17.02
CA ASP A 195 -14.64 13.94 16.24
C ASP A 195 -15.08 14.08 14.76
N PRO A 196 -14.14 14.19 13.80
CA PRO A 196 -14.52 14.51 12.44
C PRO A 196 -15.37 13.43 11.78
N VAL A 197 -16.45 13.85 11.12
CA VAL A 197 -17.37 13.02 10.35
C VAL A 197 -17.58 13.62 8.96
N PHE A 198 -17.55 12.78 7.93
CA PHE A 198 -17.56 13.24 6.56
C PHE A 198 -18.97 13.53 6.06
N VAL A 199 -19.18 14.77 5.59
CA VAL A 199 -20.42 15.23 4.95
C VAL A 199 -20.04 15.81 3.59
N PRO A 200 -20.26 15.06 2.47
CA PRO A 200 -19.77 15.45 1.14
C PRO A 200 -20.15 16.87 0.69
N GLU A 201 -21.35 17.33 1.08
CA GLU A 201 -21.92 18.62 0.69
C GLU A 201 -21.13 19.80 1.23
N ARG A 202 -20.48 19.64 2.40
CA ARG A 202 -19.69 20.72 3.02
C ARG A 202 -18.51 21.16 2.17
N ILE A 203 -18.02 20.27 1.32
CA ILE A 203 -16.86 20.49 0.46
C ILE A 203 -17.17 20.30 -1.03
N GLY A 204 -18.45 20.19 -1.39
CA GLY A 204 -18.89 20.11 -2.78
C GLY A 204 -18.48 18.83 -3.52
N ILE A 205 -18.24 17.72 -2.81
CA ILE A 205 -17.96 16.42 -3.43
C ILE A 205 -19.29 15.78 -3.87
N LYS A 206 -19.37 15.39 -5.15
CA LYS A 206 -20.53 14.72 -5.76
C LYS A 206 -20.27 13.21 -5.92
N GLY A 207 -21.33 12.40 -6.00
CA GLY A 207 -21.22 10.95 -6.22
C GLY A 207 -20.76 10.18 -4.98
N ALA A 208 -20.99 10.73 -3.79
CA ALA A 208 -20.58 10.20 -2.51
C ALA A 208 -21.78 9.84 -1.60
N GLU A 209 -22.92 9.48 -2.21
CA GLU A 209 -24.21 9.31 -1.51
C GLU A 209 -24.19 8.16 -0.48
N LEU A 210 -23.27 7.21 -0.65
CA LEU A 210 -23.04 6.11 0.28
C LEU A 210 -22.68 6.62 1.69
N TRP A 211 -22.00 7.77 1.79
CA TRP A 211 -21.59 8.34 3.08
C TRP A 211 -22.79 8.72 3.96
N HIS A 212 -23.92 9.13 3.38
CA HIS A 212 -25.12 9.39 4.19
C HIS A 212 -25.60 8.14 4.92
N LYS A 213 -25.55 6.99 4.26
CA LYS A 213 -25.94 5.71 4.86
C LYS A 213 -24.95 5.27 5.93
N ILE A 214 -23.65 5.42 5.67
CA ILE A 214 -22.58 5.08 6.63
C ILE A 214 -22.71 5.93 7.89
N VAL A 215 -22.82 7.25 7.72
CA VAL A 215 -22.92 8.20 8.84
C VAL A 215 -24.20 7.99 9.63
N ALA A 216 -25.35 7.83 8.97
CA ALA A 216 -26.62 7.59 9.67
C ALA A 216 -26.62 6.28 10.47
N ARG A 217 -25.94 5.24 9.99
CA ARG A 217 -25.89 3.93 10.65
C ARG A 217 -24.87 3.88 11.78
N THR A 218 -23.66 4.40 11.56
CA THR A 218 -22.50 4.16 12.43
C THR A 218 -22.08 5.41 13.22
N TYR A 219 -22.28 6.61 12.67
CA TYR A 219 -21.68 7.86 13.19
C TYR A 219 -22.71 8.98 13.46
N ALA A 220 -23.89 8.60 13.92
CA ALA A 220 -24.99 9.52 14.18
C ALA A 220 -24.66 10.53 15.30
N ASN A 221 -23.90 10.10 16.30
CA ASN A 221 -23.49 10.94 17.43
C ASN A 221 -22.48 12.01 17.00
N GLU A 222 -21.50 11.62 16.18
CA GLU A 222 -20.49 12.51 15.60
C GLU A 222 -21.16 13.54 14.68
N LEU A 223 -22.14 13.11 13.88
CA LEU A 223 -22.95 14.03 13.07
C LEU A 223 -23.73 15.02 13.93
N ALA A 224 -24.36 14.57 15.01
CA ALA A 224 -25.08 15.46 15.93
C ALA A 224 -24.14 16.46 16.61
N ALA A 225 -22.95 16.00 17.06
CA ALA A 225 -21.93 16.86 17.66
C ALA A 225 -21.42 17.92 16.66
N LEU A 226 -21.22 17.53 15.40
CA LEU A 226 -20.83 18.46 14.34
C LEU A 226 -21.93 19.50 14.08
N LYS A 227 -23.20 19.08 13.92
CA LYS A 227 -24.34 19.99 13.73
C LYS A 227 -24.52 20.97 14.89
N ALA A 228 -24.26 20.54 16.12
CA ALA A 228 -24.36 21.39 17.30
C ALA A 228 -23.34 22.54 17.29
N LYS A 229 -22.14 22.31 16.73
CA LYS A 229 -21.06 23.32 16.67
C LYS A 229 -20.98 24.07 15.35
N ASP A 230 -21.44 23.48 14.26
CA ASP A 230 -21.44 24.08 12.92
C ASP A 230 -22.88 24.25 12.40
N LYS A 231 -23.43 25.44 12.63
CA LYS A 231 -24.80 25.83 12.23
C LYS A 231 -25.01 25.92 10.72
N THR A 232 -23.96 25.76 9.91
CA THR A 232 -24.07 25.74 8.44
C THR A 232 -24.64 24.42 7.91
N ILE A 233 -24.68 23.38 8.74
CA ILE A 233 -25.17 22.04 8.40
C ILE A 233 -26.60 21.88 8.93
N LYS A 234 -27.59 21.88 8.04
CA LYS A 234 -28.99 21.56 8.39
C LYS A 234 -29.20 20.05 8.57
#